data_AF-A0A6A4HYP6-F1
#
_entry.id   AF-A0A6A4HYP6-F1
#
_cell.length_a   1.000
_cell.length_b   1.000
_cell.length_c   1.000
_cell.angle_alpha   90.00
_cell.angle_beta   90.00
_cell.angle_gamma   90.00
#
_symmetry.space_group_name_H-M   'P 1'
#
loop_
_entity.id
_entity.type
_entity.pdbx_description
1 polymer ?
#
loop_
_entity_poly.entity_id
_entity_poly.type
_entity_poly.pdbx_seq_one_letter_code
_entity_poly.pdbx_strand_id
1 'polypeptide(L)' 'DFELVKSKHKSDKMAQACSKMILCVEPGQLSHMTFKDPMEIWEKLKNVHRGRGFAMSLALKQKFLTSKKGRNQTMQAWIG' A
#
# COMPACT_ATOMS: atom_id res chain seq x y z
N ASP A 1 21.38 28.38 -21.05
CA ASP A 1 20.32 28.82 -20.12
C ASP A 1 19.00 28.05 -20.20
N PHE A 2 18.37 27.91 -21.36
CA PHE A 2 17.02 27.30 -21.48
C PHE A 2 16.94 25.83 -21.01
N GLU A 3 17.97 25.01 -21.29
CA GLU A 3 18.01 23.61 -20.85
C GLU A 3 18.17 23.46 -19.33
N LEU A 4 18.93 24.38 -18.73
CA LEU A 4 19.18 24.42 -17.28
C LEU A 4 17.87 24.71 -16.51
N VAL A 5 17.08 25.67 -17.00
CA VAL A 5 15.75 25.99 -16.44
C VAL A 5 14.79 24.80 -16.54
N LYS A 6 14.81 24.07 -17.68
CA LYS A 6 13.97 22.88 -17.89
C LYS A 6 14.36 21.73 -16.97
N SER A 7 15.64 21.53 -16.71
CA SER A 7 16.14 20.50 -15.78
C SER A 7 15.74 20.80 -14.33
N LYS A 8 15.87 22.06 -13.90
CA LYS A 8 15.48 22.53 -12.57
C LYS A 8 13.98 22.33 -12.33
N HIS A 9 13.16 22.76 -13.29
CA HIS A 9 11.71 22.59 -13.24
C HIS A 9 11.26 21.12 -13.16
N LYS A 10 11.98 20.19 -13.81
CA LYS A 10 11.73 18.75 -13.65
C LYS A 10 12.07 18.27 -12.24
N SER A 11 13.19 18.71 -11.68
CA SER A 11 13.59 18.33 -10.32
C SER A 11 12.59 18.84 -9.27
N ASP A 12 12.07 20.05 -9.45
CA ASP A 12 11.07 20.64 -8.56
C ASP A 12 9.75 19.83 -8.58
N LYS A 13 9.35 19.36 -9.76
CA LYS A 13 8.19 18.47 -9.93
C LYS A 13 8.39 17.11 -9.26
N MET A 14 9.59 16.53 -9.37
CA MET A 14 9.90 15.26 -8.70
C MET A 14 9.89 15.42 -7.17
N ALA A 15 10.50 16.49 -6.65
CA ALA A 15 10.45 16.80 -5.23
C ALA A 15 9.00 17.01 -4.74
N GLN A 16 8.18 17.72 -5.50
CA GLN A 16 6.76 17.89 -5.18
C GLN A 16 6.00 16.56 -5.15
N ALA A 17 6.26 15.67 -6.11
CA ALA A 17 5.65 14.34 -6.15
C ALA A 17 6.04 13.51 -4.91
N CYS A 18 7.33 13.47 -4.57
CA CYS A 18 7.82 12.77 -3.38
C CYS A 18 7.18 13.33 -2.10
N SER A 19 7.11 14.65 -1.93
CA SER A 19 6.45 15.26 -0.76
C SER A 19 4.98 14.90 -0.66
N LYS A 20 4.24 14.89 -1.78
CA LYS A 20 2.84 14.45 -1.79
C LYS A 20 2.69 12.99 -1.41
N MET A 21 3.58 12.13 -1.91
CA MET A 21 3.56 10.70 -1.56
C MET A 21 3.83 10.49 -0.07
N ILE A 22 4.80 11.20 0.51
CA ILE A 22 5.12 11.14 1.95
C ILE A 22 3.91 11.53 2.81
N LEU A 23 3.14 12.55 2.40
CA LEU A 23 1.96 13.00 3.13
C LEU A 23 0.78 12.00 3.06
N CYS A 24 0.76 11.09 2.10
CA CYS A 24 -0.34 10.15 1.87
C CYS A 24 -0.06 8.72 2.35
N VAL A 25 1.13 8.42 2.87
CA VAL A 25 1.46 7.07 3.35
C VAL A 25 1.37 6.93 4.84
N GLU A 26 1.11 5.71 5.29
CA GLU A 26 1.11 5.38 6.71
C GLU A 26 2.52 5.53 7.31
N PRO A 27 2.65 5.93 8.59
CA PRO A 27 3.95 6.12 9.24
C PRO A 27 4.90 4.91 9.13
N GLY A 28 4.35 3.69 9.14
CA GLY A 28 5.14 2.45 8.98
C GLY A 28 5.72 2.24 7.58
N GLN A 29 5.33 3.05 6.59
CA GLN A 29 5.78 2.95 5.20
C GLN A 29 6.83 4.02 4.84
N LEU A 30 7.16 4.93 5.77
CA LEU A 30 8.14 6.00 5.56
C LEU A 30 9.55 5.49 5.25
N SER A 31 9.90 4.27 5.70
CA SER A 31 11.17 3.62 5.35
C SER A 31 11.33 3.38 3.84
N HIS A 32 10.21 3.27 3.11
CA HIS A 32 10.19 3.10 1.65
C HIS A 32 10.24 4.43 0.88
N MET A 33 10.18 5.58 1.56
CA MET A 33 10.18 6.94 0.99
C MET A 33 11.58 7.56 0.84
N THR A 34 12.64 6.77 0.97
CA THR A 34 14.03 7.24 0.96
C THR A 34 14.62 7.48 -0.44
N PHE A 35 13.89 7.11 -1.50
CA PHE A 35 14.34 7.23 -2.88
C PHE A 35 14.11 8.64 -3.44
N LYS A 36 14.98 9.07 -4.36
CA LYS A 36 14.84 10.37 -5.03
C LYS A 36 13.86 10.34 -6.20
N ASP A 37 13.64 9.17 -6.78
CA ASP A 37 12.69 8.99 -7.88
C ASP A 37 11.31 8.57 -7.34
N PRO A 38 10.25 9.38 -7.52
CA PRO A 38 8.90 9.03 -7.12
C PRO A 38 8.38 7.76 -7.80
N MET A 39 8.86 7.39 -8.99
CA MET A 39 8.44 6.15 -9.66
C MET A 39 8.94 4.91 -8.93
N GLU A 40 10.18 4.94 -8.43
CA GLU A 40 10.74 3.85 -7.62
C GLU A 40 9.98 3.67 -6.31
N ILE A 41 9.63 4.79 -5.65
CA ILE A 41 8.80 4.79 -4.45
C ILE A 41 7.45 4.15 -4.75
N TRP A 42 6.80 4.53 -5.86
CA TRP A 42 5.48 4.04 -6.24
C TRP A 42 5.46 2.52 -6.45
N GLU A 43 6.43 1.97 -7.20
CA GLU A 43 6.50 0.53 -7.43
C GLU A 43 6.79 -0.26 -6.13
N LYS A 44 7.59 0.29 -5.21
CA LYS A 44 7.78 -0.33 -3.89
C LYS A 44 6.50 -0.34 -3.06
N LEU A 45 5.79 0.78 -3.00
CA LEU A 45 4.50 0.85 -2.29
C LEU A 45 3.49 -0.12 -2.88
N LYS A 46 3.38 -0.19 -4.20
CA LYS A 46 2.51 -1.13 -4.90
C LYS A 46 2.82 -2.58 -4.52
N ASN A 47 4.09 -2.96 -4.42
CA ASN A 47 4.49 -4.30 -3.98
C ASN A 47 4.11 -4.58 -2.52
N VAL A 48 4.36 -3.63 -1.61
CA VAL A 48 3.98 -3.74 -0.19
C VAL A 48 2.46 -3.87 -0.03
N HIS A 49 1.69 -3.03 -0.71
CA HIS A 49 0.22 -3.07 -0.66
C HIS A 49 -0.34 -4.35 -1.29
N ARG A 50 0.21 -4.82 -2.42
CA ARG A 50 -0.19 -6.07 -3.06
C ARG A 50 0.06 -7.27 -2.15
N GLY A 51 1.23 -7.32 -1.49
CA GLY A 51 1.54 -8.38 -0.52
C GLY A 51 0.56 -8.39 0.65
N ARG A 52 0.26 -7.22 1.24
CA ARG A 52 -0.69 -7.09 2.35
C ARG A 52 -2.11 -7.46 1.96
N GLY A 53 -2.58 -7.00 0.79
CA GLY A 53 -3.91 -7.34 0.28
C GLY A 53 -4.05 -8.83 -0.02
N PHE A 54 -3.01 -9.46 -0.57
CA PHE A 54 -2.98 -10.89 -0.83
C PHE A 54 -2.99 -11.71 0.46
N ALA A 55 -2.11 -11.39 1.42
CA ALA A 55 -2.04 -12.09 2.70
C ALA A 55 -3.34 -11.96 3.49
N MET A 56 -3.95 -10.78 3.53
CA MET A 56 -5.26 -10.56 4.16
C MET A 56 -6.35 -11.37 3.47
N SER A 57 -6.40 -11.35 2.14
CA SER A 57 -7.35 -12.16 1.36
C SER A 57 -7.19 -13.66 1.64
N LEU A 58 -5.95 -14.13 1.72
CA LEU A 58 -5.65 -15.53 2.04
C LEU A 58 -6.07 -15.88 3.47
N ALA A 59 -5.79 -15.02 4.45
CA ALA A 59 -6.19 -15.22 5.84
C ALA A 59 -7.72 -15.29 5.99
N LEU A 60 -8.46 -14.41 5.30
CA LEU A 60 -9.92 -14.44 5.29
C LEU A 60 -10.46 -15.73 4.67
N LYS A 61 -9.89 -16.17 3.55
CA LYS A 61 -10.24 -17.46 2.91
C LYS A 61 -9.97 -18.64 3.84
N GLN A 62 -8.81 -18.67 4.48
CA GLN A 62 -8.48 -19.72 5.45
C GLN A 62 -9.48 -19.73 6.60
N LYS A 63 -9.75 -18.58 7.22
CA LYS A 63 -10.72 -18.45 8.30
C LYS A 63 -12.09 -18.99 7.88
N PHE A 64 -12.55 -18.64 6.68
CA PHE A 64 -13.81 -19.14 6.14
C PHE A 64 -13.82 -20.66 5.95
N LEU A 65 -12.81 -21.22 5.28
CA LEU A 65 -12.70 -22.66 5.01
C LEU A 65 -12.54 -23.50 6.29
N THR A 66 -11.90 -22.95 7.32
CA THR A 66 -11.73 -23.62 8.62
C THR A 66 -12.87 -23.35 9.60
N SER A 67 -13.80 -22.45 9.27
CA SER A 67 -14.91 -22.11 10.14
C SER A 67 -15.85 -23.31 10.27
N LYS A 68 -16.17 -23.68 11.51
CA LYS A 68 -17.10 -24.77 11.81
C LYS A 68 -18.19 -24.24 12.73
N LYS A 69 -19.43 -24.60 12.41
CA LYS A 69 -20.59 -24.32 13.26
C LYS A 69 -20.42 -25.02 14.61
N GLY A 70 -20.59 -24.28 15.71
CA GLY A 70 -20.62 -24.88 17.04
C GLY A 70 -21.83 -25.81 17.22
N ARG A 71 -21.71 -26.88 18.03
CA ARG A 71 -22.80 -27.85 18.24
C ARG A 71 -24.10 -27.23 18.74
N ASN A 72 -23.99 -26.16 19.53
CA ASN A 72 -25.13 -25.46 20.14
C ASN A 72 -25.41 -24.10 19.47
N GLN A 73 -24.71 -23.76 18.40
CA GLN A 73 -24.91 -22.51 17.67
C GLN A 73 -26.07 -22.68 16.69
N THR A 74 -26.97 -21.70 16.59
CA THR A 74 -28.01 -21.72 15.54
C THR A 74 -27.37 -21.43 14.18
N MET A 75 -27.98 -21.86 13.06
CA MET A 75 -27.43 -21.55 11.73
C MET A 75 -27.40 -20.04 11.47
N GLN A 76 -28.42 -19.30 11.89
CA GLN A 76 -28.46 -17.83 11.77
C GLN A 76 -27.30 -17.17 12.53
N ALA A 77 -27.01 -17.60 13.75
CA ALA A 77 -25.90 -17.07 14.54
C ALA A 77 -24.51 -17.51 14.05
N TRP A 78 -24.42 -18.47 13.13
CA TRP A 78 -23.15 -18.91 12.53
C TRP A 78 -22.86 -18.23 11.19
N ILE A 79 -23.91 -17.90 10.44
CA ILE A 79 -23.81 -17.24 9.13
C ILE A 79 -23.74 -15.72 9.28
N GLY A 80 -24.50 -15.15 10.23
CA GLY A 80 -24.53 -13.72 10.55
C GLY A 80 -23.44 -13.33 11.53
#